data_AF-A0A7C3TCN0-F1
#
_entry.id   AF-A0A7C3TCN0-F1
#
_cell.length_a   1.000
_cell.length_b   1.000
_cell.length_c   1.000
_cell.angle_alpha   90.00
_cell.angle_beta   90.00
_cell.angle_gamma   90.00
#
_symmetry.space_group_name_H-M   'P 1'
#
loop_
_entity.id
_entity.type
_entity.pdbx_description
1 polymer ?
#
loop_
_entity_poly.entity_id
_entity_poly.type
_entity_poly.pdbx_seq_one_letter_code
_entity_poly.pdbx_strand_id
1 'polypeptide(L)'
;MPSIPSAEEIFREALKLNPDFDVNSLHYKTFEVMVRYRTEYYKRRVDEILSELNLPIEIHRKVKKRLLEPIVVRDKKYSNFMEEVSRRVSQAFQPISGHLAELCAERELDRAGLVKDIHFTMRKERTDLIVYHPEIYSYKSRHRIEVKNVSLRERAVRGLAFDGDSLFGFFNQLREFTESNIRVLERRCARTGGYCYIPPNTLSQISQTTFRFRSNTRFGQDMATFVKTGAIP
;
A
#
# COMPACT_ATOMS: atom_id res chain seq x y z
N MET A 1 -13.59 -23.98 -1.82
CA MET A 1 -13.39 -23.18 -0.59
C MET A 1 -14.41 -22.06 -0.58
N PRO A 2 -15.29 -21.86 0.42
CA PRO A 2 -16.07 -20.64 0.47
C PRO A 2 -15.11 -19.52 0.90
N SER A 3 -14.83 -18.64 -0.05
CA SER A 3 -14.12 -17.38 0.13
C SER A 3 -14.90 -16.45 1.06
N ILE A 4 -14.20 -15.47 1.66
CA ILE A 4 -14.89 -14.31 2.22
C ILE A 4 -15.70 -13.66 1.09
N PRO A 5 -17.00 -13.35 1.29
CA PRO A 5 -17.84 -12.78 0.24
C PRO A 5 -17.35 -11.39 -0.20
N SER A 6 -17.67 -11.00 -1.43
CA SER A 6 -17.37 -9.66 -1.96
C SER A 6 -18.18 -8.58 -1.24
N ALA A 7 -17.79 -7.32 -1.44
CA ALA A 7 -18.51 -6.18 -0.86
C ALA A 7 -19.96 -6.12 -1.38
N GLU A 8 -20.17 -6.40 -2.67
CA GLU A 8 -21.48 -6.44 -3.32
C GLU A 8 -22.36 -7.56 -2.75
N GLU A 9 -21.77 -8.72 -2.44
CA GLU A 9 -22.49 -9.85 -1.83
C GLU A 9 -22.96 -9.50 -0.41
N ILE A 10 -22.08 -8.92 0.42
CA ILE A 10 -22.41 -8.45 1.77
C ILE A 10 -23.50 -7.37 1.72
N PHE A 11 -23.38 -6.43 0.79
CA PHE A 11 -24.33 -5.34 0.60
C PHE A 11 -25.72 -5.85 0.20
N ARG A 12 -25.78 -6.75 -0.80
CA ARG A 12 -27.03 -7.41 -1.22
C ARG A 12 -27.63 -8.23 -0.11
N GLU A 13 -26.82 -8.92 0.69
CA GLU A 13 -27.32 -9.70 1.81
C GLU A 13 -27.93 -8.81 2.90
N ALA A 14 -27.32 -7.66 3.22
CA ALA A 14 -27.91 -6.71 4.14
C ALA A 14 -29.25 -6.17 3.61
N LEU A 15 -29.34 -5.83 2.33
CA LEU A 15 -30.59 -5.37 1.69
C LEU A 15 -31.68 -6.44 1.62
N LYS A 16 -31.33 -7.74 1.56
CA LYS A 16 -32.32 -8.82 1.66
C LYS A 16 -33.02 -8.87 3.02
N LEU A 17 -32.37 -8.38 4.08
CA LEU A 17 -32.96 -8.33 5.42
C LEU A 17 -33.95 -7.18 5.55
N ASN A 18 -33.63 -6.03 4.97
CA ASN A 18 -34.54 -4.92 4.80
C ASN A 18 -34.08 -4.06 3.60
N PRO A 19 -34.86 -3.96 2.52
CA PRO A 19 -34.50 -3.16 1.36
C PRO A 19 -34.57 -1.65 1.65
N ASP A 20 -35.30 -1.24 2.68
CA ASP A 20 -35.60 0.16 3.00
C ASP A 20 -34.68 0.75 4.07
N PHE A 21 -33.53 0.12 4.35
CA PHE A 21 -32.55 0.69 5.26
C PHE A 21 -32.10 2.08 4.80
N ASP A 22 -32.11 3.05 5.71
CA ASP A 22 -31.37 4.28 5.50
C ASP A 22 -29.85 4.00 5.47
N VAL A 23 -29.07 4.96 4.97
CA VAL A 23 -27.63 4.78 4.74
C VAL A 23 -26.85 4.36 6.00
N ASN A 24 -27.21 4.88 7.17
CA ASN A 24 -26.49 4.57 8.42
C ASN A 24 -26.86 3.17 8.92
N SER A 25 -28.15 2.84 8.87
CA SER A 25 -28.64 1.50 9.22
C SER A 25 -28.08 0.43 8.27
N LEU A 26 -27.99 0.74 6.98
CA LEU A 26 -27.40 -0.15 5.98
C LEU A 26 -25.91 -0.35 6.21
N HIS A 27 -25.16 0.72 6.50
CA HIS A 27 -23.74 0.62 6.84
C HIS A 27 -23.51 -0.21 8.12
N TYR A 28 -24.30 0.05 9.17
CA TYR A 28 -24.24 -0.75 10.40
C TYR A 28 -24.55 -2.23 10.09
N LYS A 29 -25.57 -2.51 9.29
CA LYS A 29 -25.98 -3.89 9.00
C LYS A 29 -24.98 -4.65 8.14
N THR A 30 -24.42 -4.01 7.12
CA THR A 30 -23.34 -4.58 6.30
C THR A 30 -22.10 -4.88 7.14
N PHE A 31 -21.79 -4.03 8.13
CA PHE A 31 -20.73 -4.32 9.10
C PHE A 31 -21.02 -5.55 9.95
N GLU A 32 -22.24 -5.72 10.48
CA GLU A 32 -22.62 -6.94 11.22
C GLU A 32 -22.48 -8.21 10.37
N VAL A 33 -22.95 -8.16 9.12
CA VAL A 33 -22.84 -9.28 8.15
C VAL A 33 -21.36 -9.64 7.93
N MET A 34 -20.51 -8.63 7.70
CA MET A 34 -19.07 -8.82 7.54
C MET A 34 -18.43 -9.47 8.78
N VAL A 35 -18.76 -9.01 9.99
CA VAL A 35 -18.26 -9.58 11.25
C VAL A 35 -18.66 -11.05 11.40
N ARG A 36 -19.89 -11.40 11.02
CA ARG A 36 -20.37 -12.79 11.05
C ARG A 36 -19.56 -13.68 10.11
N TYR A 37 -19.37 -13.28 8.85
CA TYR A 37 -18.55 -14.05 7.90
C TYR A 37 -17.11 -14.24 8.37
N ARG A 38 -16.51 -13.18 8.92
CA ARG A 38 -15.17 -13.25 9.50
C ARG A 38 -15.10 -14.26 10.65
N THR A 39 -16.11 -14.26 11.52
CA THR A 39 -16.20 -15.19 12.67
C THR A 39 -16.30 -16.65 12.21
N GLU A 40 -17.15 -16.93 11.23
CA GLU A 40 -17.32 -18.28 10.68
C GLU A 40 -16.08 -18.77 9.94
N TYR A 41 -15.39 -17.88 9.21
CA TYR A 41 -14.11 -18.21 8.57
C TYR A 41 -13.07 -18.68 9.60
N TYR A 42 -12.91 -17.95 10.71
CA TYR A 42 -11.97 -18.34 11.76
C TYR A 42 -12.37 -19.64 12.46
N LYS A 43 -13.66 -19.82 12.78
CA LYS A 43 -14.17 -21.09 13.36
C LYS A 43 -13.79 -22.28 12.50
N ARG A 44 -14.10 -22.22 11.21
CA ARG A 44 -13.81 -23.29 10.26
C ARG A 44 -12.31 -23.56 10.17
N ARG A 45 -11.48 -22.52 10.10
CA ARG A 45 -10.03 -22.71 9.99
C ARG A 45 -9.42 -23.34 11.24
N VAL A 46 -9.92 -22.99 12.42
CA VAL A 46 -9.53 -23.63 13.68
C VAL A 46 -9.96 -25.10 13.69
N ASP A 47 -11.19 -25.40 13.26
CA ASP A 47 -11.68 -26.78 13.17
C ASP A 47 -10.85 -27.65 12.22
N GLU A 48 -10.53 -27.13 11.02
CA GLU A 48 -9.66 -27.80 10.05
C GLU A 48 -8.32 -28.18 10.70
N ILE A 49 -7.63 -27.21 11.33
CA ILE A 49 -6.33 -27.45 11.97
C ILE A 49 -6.44 -28.47 13.11
N LEU A 50 -7.45 -28.34 13.98
CA LEU A 50 -7.59 -29.21 15.13
C LEU A 50 -8.02 -30.64 14.75
N SER A 51 -8.73 -30.79 13.63
CA SER A 51 -9.14 -32.10 13.12
C SER A 51 -7.95 -32.96 12.66
N GLU A 52 -6.86 -32.33 12.20
CA GLU A 52 -5.64 -33.02 11.77
C GLU A 52 -4.80 -33.55 12.96
N LEU A 53 -5.03 -33.02 14.17
CA LEU A 53 -4.20 -33.32 15.35
C LEU A 53 -4.65 -34.56 16.13
N ASN A 54 -5.71 -35.26 15.71
CA ASN A 54 -6.27 -36.44 16.38
C ASN A 54 -6.43 -36.28 17.90
N LEU A 55 -6.85 -35.08 18.34
CA LEU A 55 -7.00 -34.76 19.76
C LEU A 55 -8.28 -35.37 20.34
N PRO A 56 -8.28 -35.78 21.62
CA PRO A 56 -9.52 -36.08 22.33
C PRO A 56 -10.51 -34.92 22.25
N ILE A 57 -11.80 -35.21 22.08
CA ILE A 57 -12.85 -34.21 21.81
C ILE A 57 -12.90 -33.09 22.87
N GLU A 58 -12.59 -33.42 24.12
CA GLU A 58 -12.53 -32.45 25.22
C GLU A 58 -11.38 -31.45 25.06
N ILE A 59 -10.20 -31.94 24.65
CA ILE A 59 -9.03 -31.11 24.40
C ILE A 59 -9.28 -30.24 23.16
N HIS A 60 -9.83 -30.84 22.10
CA HIS A 60 -10.26 -30.11 20.90
C HIS A 60 -11.17 -28.94 21.28
N ARG A 61 -12.26 -29.18 22.02
CA ARG A 61 -13.21 -28.13 22.44
C ARG A 61 -12.55 -27.04 23.27
N LYS A 62 -11.67 -27.39 24.21
CA LYS A 62 -10.94 -26.42 25.05
C LYS A 62 -10.02 -25.53 24.22
N VAL A 63 -9.23 -26.12 23.32
CA VAL A 63 -8.31 -25.38 22.45
C VAL A 63 -9.09 -24.48 21.49
N LYS A 64 -10.13 -25.01 20.84
CA LYS A 64 -11.01 -24.22 19.95
C LYS A 64 -11.60 -23.01 20.65
N LYS A 65 -12.16 -23.20 21.85
CA LYS A 65 -12.75 -22.11 22.64
C LYS A 65 -11.72 -21.02 22.92
N ARG A 66 -10.52 -21.40 23.34
CA ARG A 66 -9.43 -20.45 23.63
C ARG A 66 -8.93 -19.71 22.40
N LEU A 67 -8.81 -20.37 21.25
CA LEU A 67 -8.35 -19.73 20.01
C LEU A 67 -9.35 -18.73 19.43
N LEU A 68 -10.64 -18.91 19.70
CA LEU A 68 -11.73 -18.08 19.16
C LEU A 68 -12.27 -17.04 20.14
N GLU A 69 -11.80 -17.03 21.40
CA GLU A 69 -12.25 -16.04 22.37
C GLU A 69 -11.73 -14.65 22.01
N PRO A 70 -12.56 -13.59 22.13
CA PRO A 70 -12.08 -12.24 21.95
C PRO A 70 -10.96 -11.92 22.93
N ILE A 71 -9.89 -11.30 22.45
CA ILE A 71 -8.77 -10.89 23.29
C ILE A 71 -8.61 -9.38 23.28
N VAL A 72 -8.19 -8.85 24.41
CA VAL A 72 -7.88 -7.43 24.58
C VAL A 72 -6.38 -7.32 24.80
N VAL A 73 -5.71 -6.57 23.95
CA VAL A 73 -4.28 -6.27 24.09
C VAL A 73 -4.14 -4.76 24.19
N ARG A 74 -3.68 -4.29 25.35
CA ARG A 74 -3.71 -2.86 25.72
C ARG A 74 -5.14 -2.34 25.59
N ASP A 75 -5.38 -1.39 24.69
CA ASP A 75 -6.67 -0.71 24.51
C ASP A 75 -7.43 -1.21 23.25
N LYS A 76 -6.93 -2.28 22.61
CA LYS A 76 -7.50 -2.82 21.38
C LYS A 76 -8.15 -4.18 21.62
N LYS A 77 -9.42 -4.29 21.22
CA LYS A 77 -10.18 -5.54 21.22
C LYS A 77 -10.09 -6.21 19.85
N TYR A 78 -9.70 -7.47 19.84
CA TYR A 78 -9.63 -8.32 18.66
C TYR A 78 -10.73 -9.38 18.73
N SER A 79 -11.23 -9.83 17.58
CA SER A 79 -12.29 -10.84 17.54
C SER A 79 -11.80 -12.19 18.06
N ASN A 80 -10.51 -12.49 17.87
CA ASN A 80 -9.84 -13.68 18.38
C ASN A 80 -8.30 -13.56 18.31
N PHE A 81 -7.60 -14.57 18.82
CA PHE A 81 -6.13 -14.65 18.83
C PHE A 81 -5.52 -14.60 17.42
N MET A 82 -6.12 -15.28 16.44
CA MET A 82 -5.59 -15.33 15.06
C MET A 82 -5.66 -13.97 14.36
N GLU A 83 -6.72 -13.20 14.58
CA GLU A 83 -6.84 -11.82 14.08
C GLU A 83 -5.73 -10.94 14.66
N GLU A 84 -5.48 -11.06 15.97
CA GLU A 84 -4.45 -10.29 16.66
C GLU A 84 -3.05 -10.56 16.08
N VAL A 85 -2.67 -11.84 15.98
CA VAL A 85 -1.38 -12.25 15.41
C VAL A 85 -1.25 -11.77 13.97
N SER A 86 -2.27 -12.02 13.13
CA SER A 86 -2.25 -11.60 11.72
C SER A 86 -2.10 -10.09 11.56
N ARG A 87 -2.84 -9.30 12.36
CA ARG A 87 -2.76 -7.83 12.33
C ARG A 87 -1.42 -7.34 12.84
N ARG A 88 -0.89 -7.92 13.92
CA ARG A 88 0.41 -7.54 14.50
C ARG A 88 1.54 -7.81 13.51
N VAL A 89 1.56 -9.00 12.91
CA VAL A 89 2.52 -9.36 11.85
C VAL A 89 2.40 -8.36 10.70
N SER A 90 1.21 -8.15 10.17
CA SER A 90 0.99 -7.21 9.06
C SER A 90 1.46 -5.79 9.38
N GLN A 91 1.21 -5.31 10.61
CA GLN A 91 1.66 -3.99 11.07
C GLN A 91 3.17 -3.91 11.23
N ALA A 92 3.82 -4.97 11.72
CA ALA A 92 5.27 -5.02 11.88
C ALA A 92 6.00 -5.01 10.53
N PHE A 93 5.45 -5.68 9.52
CA PHE A 93 6.06 -5.75 8.19
C PHE A 93 5.82 -4.51 7.32
N GLN A 94 4.80 -3.68 7.63
CA GLN A 94 4.51 -2.47 6.85
C GLN A 94 5.69 -1.47 6.80
N PRO A 95 6.31 -1.06 7.92
CA PRO A 95 7.50 -0.20 7.91
C PRO A 95 8.71 -0.83 7.21
N ILE A 96 8.93 -2.14 7.41
CA ILE A 96 10.03 -2.88 6.78
C ILE A 96 9.86 -2.84 5.27
N SER A 97 8.65 -3.13 4.80
CA SER A 97 8.30 -3.16 3.39
C SER A 97 8.39 -1.78 2.73
N GLY A 98 8.03 -0.71 3.45
CA GLY A 98 8.25 0.67 3.00
C GLY A 98 9.75 0.99 2.88
N HIS A 99 10.54 0.67 3.90
CA HIS A 99 11.98 0.92 3.89
C HIS A 99 12.70 0.14 2.79
N LEU A 100 12.30 -1.10 2.51
CA LEU A 100 12.85 -1.87 1.40
C LEU A 100 12.61 -1.18 0.05
N ALA A 101 11.44 -0.58 -0.16
CA ALA A 101 11.16 0.17 -1.39
C ALA A 101 12.10 1.38 -1.53
N GLU A 102 12.39 2.10 -0.44
CA GLU A 102 13.33 3.22 -0.42
C GLU A 102 14.77 2.77 -0.72
N LEU A 103 15.22 1.66 -0.11
CA LEU A 103 16.56 1.08 -0.38
C LEU A 103 16.71 0.64 -1.84
N CYS A 104 15.64 0.13 -2.45
CA CYS A 104 15.64 -0.19 -3.88
C CYS A 104 15.76 1.06 -4.76
N ALA A 105 15.11 2.17 -4.38
CA ALA A 105 15.26 3.45 -5.08
C ALA A 105 16.69 4.01 -4.93
N GLU A 106 17.26 3.95 -3.72
CA GLU A 106 18.67 4.31 -3.44
C GLU A 106 19.63 3.51 -4.32
N ARG A 107 19.45 2.20 -4.42
CA ARG A 107 20.26 1.33 -5.28
C ARG A 107 20.25 1.77 -6.75
N GLU A 108 19.13 2.25 -7.27
CA GLU A 108 19.08 2.71 -8.66
C GLU A 108 19.87 4.01 -8.88
N LEU A 109 19.98 4.88 -7.86
CA LEU A 109 20.86 6.06 -7.90
C LEU A 109 22.33 5.65 -7.86
N ASP A 110 22.68 4.72 -6.96
CA ASP A 110 24.05 4.19 -6.84
C ASP A 110 24.50 3.55 -8.15
N ARG A 111 23.63 2.76 -8.80
CA ARG A 111 23.89 2.16 -10.13
C ARG A 111 24.10 3.20 -11.23
N ALA A 112 23.52 4.39 -11.09
CA ALA A 112 23.73 5.51 -12.00
C ALA A 112 24.98 6.35 -11.64
N GLY A 113 25.75 5.94 -10.64
CA GLY A 113 26.98 6.61 -10.19
C GLY A 113 26.74 7.80 -9.26
N LEU A 114 25.53 7.95 -8.71
CA LEU A 114 25.26 8.96 -7.70
C LEU A 114 25.74 8.47 -6.34
N VAL A 115 26.19 9.40 -5.48
CA VAL A 115 26.82 9.08 -4.21
C VAL A 115 26.00 9.75 -3.12
N LYS A 116 25.57 8.95 -2.14
CA LYS A 116 24.85 9.42 -0.96
C LYS A 116 25.69 10.46 -0.22
N ASP A 117 25.03 11.48 0.33
CA ASP A 117 25.65 12.59 1.06
C ASP A 117 26.60 13.47 0.22
N ILE A 118 26.65 13.23 -1.11
CA ILE A 118 27.20 14.15 -2.10
C ILE A 118 26.09 14.62 -3.04
N HIS A 119 25.44 13.69 -3.75
CA HIS A 119 24.43 13.99 -4.77
C HIS A 119 22.99 13.87 -4.23
N PHE A 120 22.76 13.07 -3.19
CA PHE A 120 21.41 12.85 -2.65
C PHE A 120 21.41 12.52 -1.15
N THR A 121 20.27 12.74 -0.49
CA THR A 121 20.03 12.35 0.91
C THR A 121 18.75 11.54 1.06
N MET A 122 18.71 10.65 2.06
CA MET A 122 17.55 9.85 2.41
C MET A 122 16.84 10.43 3.64
N ARG A 123 15.51 10.36 3.67
CA ARG A 123 14.65 10.66 4.84
C ARG A 123 14.93 12.03 5.49
N LYS A 124 15.14 13.06 4.69
CA LYS A 124 15.27 14.46 5.15
C LYS A 124 14.01 15.25 4.82
N GLU A 125 13.68 16.23 5.66
CA GLU A 125 12.59 17.18 5.42
C GLU A 125 11.22 16.51 5.11
N ARG A 126 10.92 15.40 5.81
CA ARG A 126 9.71 14.58 5.58
C ARG A 126 9.57 14.05 4.16
N THR A 127 10.68 13.94 3.43
CA THR A 127 10.76 13.38 2.08
C THR A 127 11.61 12.12 2.12
N ASP A 128 11.20 11.08 1.39
CA ASP A 128 11.90 9.79 1.39
C ASP A 128 13.30 9.92 0.77
N LEU A 129 13.42 10.69 -0.32
CA LEU A 129 14.66 10.92 -1.05
C LEU A 129 14.72 12.35 -1.60
N ILE A 130 15.88 13.01 -1.51
CA ILE A 130 16.14 14.31 -2.13
C ILE A 130 17.42 14.23 -2.94
N VAL A 131 17.35 14.54 -4.24
CA VAL A 131 18.50 14.61 -5.16
C VAL A 131 18.83 16.08 -5.41
N TYR A 132 20.12 16.43 -5.48
CA TYR A 132 20.59 17.81 -5.56
C TYR A 132 21.35 18.06 -6.86
N HIS A 133 21.15 19.24 -7.45
CA HIS A 133 21.95 19.71 -8.58
C HIS A 133 22.81 20.91 -8.15
N PRO A 134 24.15 20.86 -8.30
CA PRO A 134 24.94 19.68 -8.64
C PRO A 134 25.19 18.74 -7.44
N GLU A 135 25.21 19.26 -6.22
CA GLU A 135 25.54 18.50 -5.00
C GLU A 135 25.03 19.22 -3.75
N ILE A 136 24.98 18.51 -2.62
CA ILE A 136 24.27 18.93 -1.39
C ILE A 136 24.75 20.26 -0.79
N TYR A 137 26.02 20.61 -0.88
CA TYR A 137 26.56 21.82 -0.21
C TYR A 137 26.57 23.06 -1.10
N SER A 138 26.41 22.90 -2.41
CA SER A 138 26.48 23.98 -3.41
C SER A 138 25.27 23.97 -4.36
N TYR A 139 24.18 23.29 -3.97
CA TYR A 139 23.04 23.07 -4.85
C TYR A 139 22.35 24.35 -5.29
N LYS A 140 21.99 24.39 -6.57
CA LYS A 140 21.14 25.39 -7.21
C LYS A 140 19.68 24.98 -7.20
N SER A 141 19.42 23.67 -7.31
CA SER A 141 18.09 23.09 -7.26
C SER A 141 18.13 21.72 -6.60
N ARG A 142 16.96 21.26 -6.16
CA ARG A 142 16.77 19.94 -5.56
C ARG A 142 15.48 19.33 -6.07
N HIS A 143 15.47 18.01 -6.15
CA HIS A 143 14.33 17.22 -6.60
C HIS A 143 13.94 16.24 -5.50
N ARG A 144 12.72 16.38 -5.00
CA ARG A 144 12.16 15.56 -3.91
C ARG A 144 11.43 14.37 -4.51
N ILE A 145 11.66 13.17 -3.98
CA ILE A 145 11.04 11.94 -4.45
C ILE A 145 10.34 11.27 -3.27
N GLU A 146 9.06 10.97 -3.47
CA GLU A 146 8.29 10.13 -2.57
C GLU A 146 8.30 8.68 -3.08
N VAL A 147 8.51 7.72 -2.17
CA VAL A 147 8.63 6.30 -2.49
C VAL A 147 7.42 5.55 -1.95
N LYS A 148 6.78 4.76 -2.81
CA LYS A 148 5.67 3.88 -2.44
C LYS A 148 6.00 2.45 -2.84
N ASN A 149 5.62 1.50 -1.99
CA ASN A 149 5.80 0.09 -2.31
C ASN A 149 4.77 -0.39 -3.35
N VAL A 150 3.69 -1.06 -2.93
CA VAL A 150 2.81 -1.81 -3.86
C VAL A 150 1.53 -1.11 -4.29
N SER A 151 1.09 -0.09 -3.58
CA SER A 151 -0.24 0.51 -3.78
C SER A 151 -0.21 2.02 -3.58
N LEU A 152 -0.92 2.76 -4.43
CA LEU A 152 -1.16 4.20 -4.32
C LEU A 152 -2.00 4.53 -3.07
N ARG A 153 -2.95 3.64 -2.72
CA ARG A 153 -3.94 3.73 -1.62
C ARG A 153 -4.70 5.05 -1.56
N GLU A 154 -6.00 4.98 -1.84
CA GLU A 154 -6.92 6.08 -1.61
C GLU A 154 -7.24 6.24 -0.11
N ARG A 155 -6.64 7.24 0.54
CA ARG A 155 -7.31 7.88 1.69
C ARG A 155 -7.74 9.28 1.26
N ALA A 156 -8.98 9.34 0.76
CA ALA A 156 -9.79 10.51 0.47
C ALA A 156 -9.11 11.66 -0.30
N VAL A 157 -8.99 11.55 -1.64
CA VAL A 157 -8.69 12.61 -2.64
C VAL A 157 -7.35 13.38 -2.47
N ARG A 158 -6.78 13.42 -1.26
CA ARG A 158 -5.42 13.83 -0.91
C ARG A 158 -4.42 12.68 -1.08
N GLY A 159 -4.87 11.42 -1.08
CA GLY A 159 -3.99 10.23 -1.09
C GLY A 159 -3.21 9.94 -2.39
N LEU A 160 -3.57 10.54 -3.51
CA LEU A 160 -2.78 10.48 -4.76
C LEU A 160 -1.80 11.66 -4.88
N ALA A 161 -1.96 12.68 -4.05
CA ALA A 161 -1.03 13.79 -3.99
C ALA A 161 0.14 13.36 -3.10
N PHE A 162 1.28 13.12 -3.73
CA PHE A 162 2.55 13.03 -3.05
C PHE A 162 3.12 14.44 -2.85
N ASP A 163 3.87 14.66 -1.78
CA ASP A 163 4.42 15.97 -1.42
C ASP A 163 5.77 16.25 -2.09
N GLY A 164 6.36 15.21 -2.69
CA GLY A 164 7.55 15.30 -3.53
C GLY A 164 7.31 15.88 -4.92
N ASP A 165 8.39 16.03 -5.68
CA ASP A 165 8.39 16.51 -7.04
C ASP A 165 8.17 15.34 -8.03
N SER A 166 8.74 14.16 -7.72
CA SER A 166 8.46 12.87 -8.38
C SER A 166 7.89 11.82 -7.42
N LEU A 167 7.20 10.84 -7.99
CA LEU A 167 6.75 9.63 -7.30
C LEU A 167 7.52 8.42 -7.86
N PHE A 168 8.05 7.57 -7.00
CA PHE A 168 8.65 6.30 -7.37
C PHE A 168 7.92 5.15 -6.69
N GLY A 169 7.53 4.12 -7.43
CA GLY A 169 6.94 2.96 -6.80
C GLY A 169 6.98 1.64 -7.56
N PHE A 170 6.55 0.60 -6.83
CA PHE A 170 6.47 -0.79 -7.28
C PHE A 170 5.01 -1.21 -7.48
N PHE A 171 4.19 -0.30 -8.00
CA PHE A 171 2.75 -0.51 -8.16
C PHE A 171 2.46 -1.69 -9.09
N ASN A 172 1.81 -2.71 -8.54
CA ASN A 172 1.47 -3.93 -9.27
C ASN A 172 -0.06 -4.15 -9.38
N GLN A 173 -0.86 -3.15 -9.01
CA GLN A 173 -2.32 -3.19 -9.09
C GLN A 173 -2.81 -2.31 -10.24
N LEU A 174 -2.96 -2.88 -11.44
CA LEU A 174 -3.39 -2.13 -12.64
C LEU A 174 -4.70 -1.35 -12.42
N ARG A 175 -5.64 -1.93 -11.66
CA ARG A 175 -6.92 -1.29 -11.32
C ARG A 175 -6.81 0.05 -10.58
N GLU A 176 -5.66 0.36 -9.97
CA GLU A 176 -5.45 1.65 -9.30
C GLU A 176 -5.14 2.78 -10.30
N PHE A 177 -4.78 2.45 -11.54
CA PHE A 177 -4.50 3.38 -12.63
C PHE A 177 -5.76 3.68 -13.45
N THR A 178 -6.80 4.15 -12.76
CA THR A 178 -7.99 4.69 -13.43
C THR A 178 -7.65 6.00 -14.15
N GLU A 179 -8.46 6.40 -15.12
CA GLU A 179 -8.27 7.67 -15.84
C GLU A 179 -8.20 8.87 -14.89
N SER A 180 -9.06 8.87 -13.87
CA SER A 180 -9.07 9.91 -12.83
C SER A 180 -7.73 9.97 -12.08
N ASN A 181 -7.22 8.81 -11.66
CA ASN A 181 -6.00 8.73 -10.87
C ASN A 181 -4.77 9.13 -11.69
N ILE A 182 -4.70 8.70 -12.95
CA ILE A 182 -3.66 9.12 -13.89
C ILE A 182 -3.68 10.63 -14.09
N ARG A 183 -4.86 11.24 -14.31
CA ARG A 183 -4.98 12.70 -14.46
C ARG A 183 -4.54 13.47 -13.22
N VAL A 184 -4.72 12.92 -12.02
CA VAL A 184 -4.21 13.54 -10.79
C VAL A 184 -2.69 13.47 -10.75
N LEU A 185 -2.10 12.31 -11.02
CA LEU A 185 -0.65 12.11 -11.01
C LEU A 185 0.06 12.94 -12.09
N GLU A 186 -0.48 12.94 -13.32
CA GLU A 186 0.01 13.77 -14.44
C GLU A 186 0.07 15.26 -14.06
N ARG A 187 -1.05 15.81 -13.55
CA ARG A 187 -1.10 17.22 -13.16
C ARG A 187 -0.13 17.56 -12.03
N ARG A 188 0.06 16.65 -11.06
CA ARG A 188 1.00 16.83 -9.96
C ARG A 188 2.43 16.87 -10.47
N CYS A 189 2.83 15.85 -11.23
CA CYS A 189 4.16 15.75 -11.82
C CYS A 189 4.47 16.94 -12.74
N ALA A 190 3.51 17.35 -13.58
CA ALA A 190 3.69 18.48 -14.48
C ALA A 190 3.95 19.80 -13.75
N ARG A 191 3.28 20.02 -12.61
CA ARG A 191 3.42 21.25 -11.81
C ARG A 191 4.79 21.37 -11.14
N THR A 192 5.42 20.25 -10.79
CA THR A 192 6.72 20.18 -10.11
C THR A 192 7.87 19.86 -11.06
N GLY A 193 7.59 19.62 -12.35
CA GLY A 193 8.58 19.17 -13.32
C GLY A 193 9.06 17.73 -13.12
N GLY A 194 8.40 16.95 -12.26
CA GLY A 194 8.77 15.56 -11.99
C GLY A 194 7.99 14.54 -12.82
N TYR A 195 8.10 13.28 -12.39
CA TYR A 195 7.57 12.10 -13.07
C TYR A 195 7.07 11.05 -12.07
N CYS A 196 6.15 10.20 -12.54
CA CYS A 196 5.67 9.02 -11.86
C CYS A 196 6.40 7.79 -12.41
N TYR A 197 7.34 7.24 -11.64
CA TYR A 197 8.14 6.07 -11.99
C TYR A 197 7.45 4.80 -11.50
N ILE A 198 7.06 3.93 -12.44
CA ILE A 198 6.30 2.71 -12.16
C ILE A 198 6.91 1.49 -12.88
N PRO A 199 6.56 0.25 -12.51
CA PRO A 199 7.09 -0.94 -13.17
C PRO A 199 6.77 -0.97 -14.68
N PRO A 200 7.70 -1.41 -15.55
CA PRO A 200 7.48 -1.44 -17.00
C PRO A 200 6.24 -2.22 -17.41
N ASN A 201 5.97 -3.36 -16.76
CA ASN A 201 4.79 -4.17 -17.06
C ASN A 201 3.49 -3.39 -16.79
N THR A 202 3.38 -2.75 -15.62
CA THR A 202 2.24 -1.90 -15.28
C THR A 202 2.10 -0.74 -16.28
N LEU A 203 3.20 -0.07 -16.61
CA LEU A 203 3.22 1.04 -17.56
C LEU A 203 2.68 0.62 -18.94
N SER A 204 3.10 -0.55 -19.44
CA SER A 204 2.67 -1.06 -20.76
C SER A 204 1.18 -1.45 -20.84
N GLN A 205 0.54 -1.66 -19.68
CA GLN A 205 -0.85 -2.09 -19.58
C GLN A 205 -1.83 -0.93 -19.31
N ILE A 206 -1.32 0.27 -19.01
CA ILE A 206 -2.14 1.47 -18.87
C ILE A 206 -2.71 1.82 -20.25
N SER A 207 -4.03 1.87 -20.37
CA SER A 207 -4.71 2.12 -21.64
C SER A 207 -4.72 3.59 -22.04
N GLN A 208 -4.52 4.52 -21.09
CA GLN A 208 -4.48 5.95 -21.37
C GLN A 208 -3.08 6.42 -21.78
N THR A 209 -3.03 7.37 -22.71
CA THR A 209 -1.80 8.10 -23.02
C THR A 209 -1.32 8.87 -21.79
N THR A 210 -0.04 8.71 -21.45
CA THR A 210 0.63 9.39 -20.33
C THR A 210 1.94 10.01 -20.81
N PHE A 211 2.28 11.18 -20.28
CA PHE A 211 3.51 11.93 -20.61
C PHE A 211 4.46 12.05 -19.42
N ARG A 212 3.92 11.98 -18.20
CA ARG A 212 4.69 12.07 -16.94
C ARG A 212 4.91 10.72 -16.28
N PHE A 213 4.52 9.63 -16.92
CA PHE A 213 4.79 8.29 -16.42
C PHE A 213 6.04 7.72 -17.10
N ARG A 214 6.91 7.08 -16.31
CA ARG A 214 8.14 6.46 -16.79
C ARG A 214 8.34 5.11 -16.14
N SER A 215 9.15 4.29 -16.80
CA SER A 215 9.61 3.06 -16.17
C SER A 215 10.53 3.40 -15.00
N ASN A 216 10.30 2.78 -13.86
CA ASN A 216 11.15 2.92 -12.68
C ASN A 216 12.58 2.42 -12.91
N THR A 217 12.84 1.62 -13.95
CA THR A 217 14.22 1.25 -14.34
C THR A 217 15.00 2.38 -14.99
N ARG A 218 14.36 3.50 -15.36
CA ARG A 218 15.03 4.71 -15.88
C ARG A 218 15.35 5.72 -14.78
N PHE A 219 14.86 5.50 -13.57
CA PHE A 219 14.92 6.46 -12.47
C PHE A 219 16.35 6.94 -12.18
N GLY A 220 17.31 6.02 -12.04
CA GLY A 220 18.70 6.37 -11.77
C GLY A 220 19.32 7.27 -12.85
N GLN A 221 19.08 6.96 -14.12
CA GLN A 221 19.62 7.72 -15.26
C GLN A 221 19.01 9.13 -15.35
N ASP A 222 17.70 9.24 -15.11
CA ASP A 222 17.00 10.53 -15.06
C ASP A 222 17.53 11.40 -13.92
N MET A 223 17.72 10.83 -12.73
CA MET A 223 18.29 11.56 -11.58
C MET A 223 19.75 11.95 -11.81
N ALA A 224 20.54 11.08 -12.44
CA ALA A 224 21.92 11.42 -12.81
C ALA A 224 21.99 12.55 -13.84
N THR A 225 21.01 12.65 -14.73
CA THR A 225 20.89 13.79 -15.64
C THR A 225 20.50 15.05 -14.88
N PHE A 226 19.51 14.97 -13.99
CA PHE A 226 19.12 16.10 -13.14
C PHE A 226 20.31 16.64 -12.33
N VAL A 227 21.12 15.77 -11.71
CA VAL A 227 22.34 16.17 -10.98
C VAL A 227 23.29 16.97 -11.87
N LYS A 228 23.39 16.65 -13.17
CA LYS A 228 24.29 17.34 -14.11
C LYS A 228 23.70 18.64 -14.65
N THR A 229 22.41 18.66 -14.97
CA THR A 229 21.78 19.72 -15.79
C THR A 229 20.78 20.59 -15.03
N GLY A 230 20.33 20.15 -13.85
CA GLY A 230 19.23 20.75 -13.10
C GLY A 230 17.84 20.42 -13.64
N ALA A 231 17.74 19.56 -14.68
CA ALA A 231 16.48 19.17 -15.30
C ALA A 231 16.42 17.67 -15.60
N ILE A 232 15.24 17.09 -15.43
CA ILE A 232 14.97 15.70 -15.85
C ILE A 232 14.66 15.72 -17.36
N PRO A 233 15.25 14.81 -18.18
CA PRO A 233 14.99 14.70 -19.62
C PRO A 233 13.52 14.48 -19.94
#